data_AF-A0A5J4P889-F1
#
_entry.id   AF-A0A5J4P889-F1
#
_cell.length_a   1.000
_cell.length_b   1.000
_cell.length_c   1.000
_cell.angle_alpha   90.00
_cell.angle_beta   90.00
_cell.angle_gamma   90.00
#
_symmetry.space_group_name_H-M   'P 1'
#
loop_
_entity.id
_entity.type
_entity.pdbx_description
1 polymer ?
#
loop_
_entity_poly.entity_id
_entity_poly.type
_entity_poly.pdbx_seq_one_letter_code
_entity_poly.pdbx_strand_id
1 'polypeptide(L)'
;YGKFATIKKYLQSFDPELTIDALDETRLNEYVNYLHDTKNLRNSTTGKQIDFLKWFLRWSKRKGYPTNPAFETFKPKLKTTRKKVIFLTWEELNKLREYPIPARKKYLERVRDVFLFCCFTGLRYSDVFNLRRSDVKTGHIEITTLKTADSLLIELNNYSKAILDKYKDIPFERDKALPVIRNQRMNTYLKELGELCGID
;
A
#
# COMPACT_ATOMS: atom_id res chain seq x y z
N TYR A 1 -7.92 -13.36 -3.18
CA TYR A 1 -7.44 -14.68 -3.63
C TYR A 1 -6.00 -14.73 -4.15
N GLY A 2 -5.40 -13.65 -4.71
CA GLY A 2 -4.04 -13.70 -5.29
C GLY A 2 -2.87 -14.08 -4.36
N LYS A 3 -2.94 -13.80 -3.04
CA LYS A 3 -1.86 -14.14 -2.09
C LYS A 3 -1.62 -15.65 -1.96
N PHE A 4 -2.69 -16.46 -2.02
CA PHE A 4 -2.60 -17.92 -1.94
C PHE A 4 -1.97 -18.52 -3.20
N ALA A 5 -2.23 -17.93 -4.37
CA ALA A 5 -1.64 -18.39 -5.62
C ALA A 5 -0.11 -18.23 -5.62
N THR A 6 0.42 -17.14 -5.06
CA THR A 6 1.87 -16.93 -4.98
C THR A 6 2.55 -17.92 -4.04
N ILE A 7 1.98 -18.16 -2.84
CA ILE A 7 2.53 -19.12 -1.88
C ILE A 7 2.49 -20.53 -2.48
N LYS A 8 1.34 -20.93 -3.05
CA LYS A 8 1.21 -22.22 -3.72
C LYS A 8 2.25 -22.39 -4.81
N LYS A 9 2.47 -21.37 -5.65
CA LYS A 9 3.50 -21.38 -6.69
C LYS A 9 4.90 -21.58 -6.10
N TYR A 10 5.24 -20.91 -5.01
CA TYR A 10 6.54 -21.06 -4.37
C TYR A 10 6.73 -22.43 -3.72
N LEU A 11 5.70 -22.96 -3.05
CA LEU A 11 5.72 -24.31 -2.48
C LEU A 11 5.88 -25.37 -3.58
N GLN A 12 5.09 -25.28 -4.66
CA GLN A 12 5.19 -26.19 -5.81
C GLN A 12 6.53 -26.08 -6.55
N SER A 13 7.14 -24.89 -6.57
CA SER A 13 8.47 -24.72 -7.18
C SER A 13 9.60 -25.16 -6.26
N PHE A 14 9.35 -25.28 -4.96
CA PHE A 14 10.29 -25.78 -3.96
C PHE A 14 10.29 -27.31 -3.98
N ASP A 15 9.10 -27.91 -3.88
CA ASP A 15 8.91 -29.36 -3.94
C ASP A 15 7.48 -29.64 -4.49
N PRO A 16 7.35 -30.15 -5.73
CA PRO A 16 6.06 -30.43 -6.35
C PRO A 16 5.23 -31.50 -5.63
N GLU A 17 5.90 -32.44 -4.95
CA GLU A 17 5.28 -33.57 -4.24
C GLU A 17 5.16 -33.30 -2.74
N LEU A 18 5.36 -32.04 -2.31
CA LEU A 18 5.34 -31.66 -0.91
C LEU A 18 4.00 -31.97 -0.24
N THR A 19 4.05 -32.81 0.78
CA THR A 19 2.92 -33.06 1.67
C THR A 19 2.97 -32.18 2.92
N ILE A 20 1.82 -31.98 3.56
CA ILE A 20 1.68 -31.10 4.73
C ILE A 20 2.39 -31.69 5.96
N ASP A 21 2.43 -33.01 6.08
CA ASP A 21 3.09 -33.76 7.15
C ASP A 21 4.62 -33.79 7.01
N ALA A 22 5.14 -33.65 5.79
CA ALA A 22 6.58 -33.58 5.54
C ALA A 22 7.24 -32.26 5.99
N LEU A 23 6.46 -31.24 6.36
CA LEU A 23 6.95 -29.93 6.80
C LEU A 23 7.43 -29.93 8.26
N ASP A 24 8.55 -30.62 8.50
CA ASP A 24 9.30 -30.54 9.75
C ASP A 24 10.18 -29.27 9.84
N GLU A 25 10.92 -29.11 10.94
CA GLU A 25 11.80 -27.95 11.13
C GLU A 25 12.90 -27.84 10.07
N THR A 26 13.42 -28.97 9.59
CA THR A 26 14.47 -29.02 8.56
C THR A 26 13.93 -28.54 7.23
N ARG A 27 12.81 -29.10 6.76
CA ARG A 27 12.14 -28.69 5.51
C ARG A 27 11.66 -27.25 5.56
N LEU A 28 11.22 -26.76 6.72
CA LEU A 28 10.87 -25.35 6.89
C LEU A 28 12.09 -24.43 6.76
N ASN A 29 13.26 -24.82 7.28
CA ASN A 29 14.51 -24.08 7.09
C ASN A 29 14.98 -24.13 5.62
N GLU A 30 14.92 -25.29 4.97
CA GLU A 30 15.22 -25.43 3.55
C GLU A 30 14.32 -24.55 2.69
N TYR A 31 13.02 -24.47 3.02
CA TYR A 31 12.09 -23.58 2.33
C TYR A 31 12.45 -22.11 2.54
N VAL A 32 12.86 -21.70 3.75
CA VAL A 32 13.37 -20.34 4.00
C VAL A 32 14.59 -20.03 3.13
N ASN A 33 15.55 -20.96 3.06
CA ASN A 33 16.74 -20.81 2.24
C ASN A 33 16.39 -20.75 0.75
N TYR A 34 15.48 -21.59 0.26
CA TYR A 34 14.97 -21.54 -1.11
C TYR A 34 14.35 -20.18 -1.47
N LEU A 35 13.54 -19.62 -0.57
CA LEU A 35 12.95 -18.30 -0.77
C LEU A 35 14.01 -17.19 -0.85
N HIS A 36 15.08 -17.31 -0.07
CA HIS A 36 16.18 -16.36 -0.08
C HIS A 36 17.10 -16.55 -1.29
N ASP A 37 17.68 -17.74 -1.46
CA ASP A 37 18.76 -18.02 -2.40
C ASP A 37 18.25 -18.20 -3.83
N THR A 38 17.11 -18.88 -4.01
CA THR A 38 16.58 -19.19 -5.35
C THR A 38 15.58 -18.14 -5.83
N LYS A 39 14.71 -17.65 -4.95
CA LYS A 39 13.72 -16.62 -5.31
C LYS A 39 14.18 -15.19 -5.05
N ASN A 40 15.37 -15.00 -4.48
CA ASN A 40 15.96 -13.70 -4.18
C ASN A 40 14.98 -12.79 -3.40
N LEU A 41 14.20 -13.38 -2.48
CA LEU A 41 13.25 -12.64 -1.68
C LEU A 41 13.95 -11.99 -0.50
N ARG A 42 13.60 -10.73 -0.26
CA ARG A 42 14.03 -10.00 0.94
C ARG A 42 13.49 -10.68 2.20
N ASN A 43 14.25 -10.65 3.29
CA ASN A 43 13.85 -11.19 4.60
C ASN A 43 12.46 -10.76 5.07
N SER A 44 12.05 -9.52 4.79
CA SER A 44 10.72 -9.02 5.15
C SER A 44 9.59 -9.65 4.32
N THR A 45 9.87 -10.04 3.09
CA THR A 45 8.96 -10.80 2.24
C THR A 45 8.94 -12.26 2.67
N THR A 46 10.12 -12.87 2.90
CA THR A 46 10.25 -14.25 3.38
C THR A 46 9.51 -14.46 4.69
N GLY A 47 9.68 -13.56 5.68
CA GLY A 47 8.95 -13.62 6.95
C GLY A 47 7.43 -13.65 6.75
N LYS A 48 6.90 -12.80 5.86
CA LYS A 48 5.46 -12.82 5.52
C LYS A 48 5.04 -14.13 4.88
N GLN A 49 5.85 -14.70 3.97
CA GLN A 49 5.54 -16.01 3.36
C GLN A 49 5.46 -17.10 4.42
N ILE A 50 6.39 -17.11 5.38
CA ILE A 50 6.41 -18.05 6.51
C ILE A 50 5.21 -17.83 7.43
N ASP A 51 4.87 -16.59 7.79
CA ASP A 51 3.70 -16.30 8.63
C ASP A 51 2.40 -16.83 7.99
N PHE A 52 2.26 -16.67 6.67
CA PHE A 52 1.12 -17.22 5.94
C PHE A 52 1.13 -18.75 5.89
N LEU A 53 2.29 -19.38 5.64
CA LEU A 53 2.42 -20.84 5.67
C LEU A 53 2.02 -21.39 7.05
N LYS A 54 2.52 -20.80 8.14
CA LYS A 54 2.14 -21.16 9.51
C LYS A 54 0.65 -20.98 9.75
N TRP A 55 0.04 -19.90 9.25
CA TRP A 55 -1.41 -19.71 9.34
C TRP A 55 -2.19 -20.85 8.65
N PHE A 56 -1.73 -21.27 7.46
CA PHE A 56 -2.35 -22.39 6.72
C PHE A 56 -2.17 -23.73 7.44
N LEU A 57 -0.98 -24.02 7.98
CA LEU A 57 -0.73 -25.25 8.73
C LEU A 57 -1.55 -25.31 10.02
N ARG A 58 -1.71 -24.18 10.72
CA ARG A 58 -2.64 -24.07 11.86
C ARG A 58 -4.08 -24.37 11.45
N TRP A 59 -4.52 -23.86 10.29
CA TRP A 59 -5.86 -24.16 9.77
C TRP A 59 -6.00 -25.65 9.44
N SER A 60 -4.99 -26.25 8.82
CA SER A 60 -4.97 -27.68 8.45
C SER A 60 -5.05 -28.58 9.69
N LYS A 61 -4.24 -28.29 10.72
CA LYS A 61 -4.31 -28.96 12.03
C LYS A 61 -5.70 -28.87 12.66
N ARG A 62 -6.33 -27.69 12.66
CA ARG A 62 -7.71 -27.52 13.18
C ARG A 62 -8.77 -28.32 12.41
N LYS A 63 -8.52 -28.64 11.15
CA LYS A 63 -9.40 -29.45 10.31
C LYS A 63 -9.13 -30.96 10.41
N GLY A 64 -8.12 -31.37 11.19
CA GLY A 64 -7.77 -32.77 11.38
C GLY A 64 -6.87 -33.35 10.30
N TYR A 65 -6.28 -32.52 9.43
CA TYR A 65 -5.31 -33.02 8.45
C TYR A 65 -3.98 -33.40 9.13
N PRO A 66 -3.31 -34.48 8.68
CA PRO A 66 -1.96 -34.83 9.13
C PRO A 66 -1.03 -33.64 8.93
N THR A 67 -0.56 -33.05 10.03
CA THR A 67 0.26 -31.85 10.04
C THR A 67 1.33 -32.00 11.10
N ASN A 68 2.59 -31.79 10.74
CA ASN A 68 3.69 -31.80 11.69
C ASN A 68 3.62 -30.56 12.60
N PRO A 69 3.70 -30.67 13.94
CA PRO A 69 3.59 -29.52 14.84
C PRO A 69 4.82 -28.59 14.83
N ALA A 70 5.93 -28.94 14.16
CA ALA A 70 7.16 -28.16 14.12
C ALA A 70 6.95 -26.69 13.72
N PHE A 71 5.95 -26.39 12.86
CA PHE A 71 5.65 -25.02 12.46
C PHE A 71 5.23 -24.12 13.63
N GLU A 72 4.74 -24.66 14.75
CA GLU A 72 4.23 -23.87 15.88
C GLU A 72 5.36 -23.09 16.56
N THR A 73 6.47 -23.79 16.83
CA THR A 73 7.68 -23.26 17.46
C THR A 73 8.67 -22.68 16.45
N PHE A 74 8.57 -23.02 15.17
CA PHE A 74 9.45 -22.53 14.11
C PHE A 74 9.50 -21.00 14.05
N LYS A 75 10.67 -20.42 14.31
CA LYS A 75 10.94 -18.98 14.28
C LYS A 75 12.27 -18.72 13.55
N PRO A 76 12.26 -18.55 12.22
CA PRO A 76 13.49 -18.31 11.48
C PRO A 76 14.09 -16.95 11.90
N LYS A 77 15.41 -16.92 12.12
CA LYS A 77 16.14 -15.70 12.51
C LYS A 77 16.35 -14.79 11.30
N LEU A 78 15.27 -14.20 10.81
CA LEU A 78 15.30 -13.26 9.69
C LEU A 78 15.64 -11.85 10.21
N LYS A 79 16.89 -11.42 10.03
CA LYS A 79 17.27 -10.03 10.31
C LYS A 79 16.66 -9.12 9.24
N THR A 80 15.65 -8.34 9.62
CA THR A 80 15.11 -7.27 8.79
C THR A 80 15.64 -5.93 9.24
N THR A 81 16.34 -5.22 8.36
CA THR A 81 16.70 -3.82 8.60
C THR A 81 15.44 -2.99 8.76
N ARG A 82 15.37 -2.15 9.81
CA ARG A 82 14.28 -1.19 9.95
C ARG A 82 14.28 -0.29 8.71
N LYS A 83 13.16 -0.24 8.00
CA LYS A 83 13.01 0.63 6.84
C LYS A 83 13.11 2.08 7.32
N LYS A 84 14.02 2.87 6.74
CA LYS A 84 14.03 4.32 6.95
C LYS A 84 12.67 4.85 6.48
N VAL A 85 11.90 5.44 7.39
CA VAL A 85 10.66 6.12 7.04
C VAL A 85 11.08 7.43 6.39
N ILE A 86 10.87 7.52 5.08
CA ILE A 86 11.06 8.74 4.32
C ILE A 86 9.71 9.46 4.32
N PHE A 87 9.71 10.70 4.75
CA PHE A 87 8.54 11.57 4.81
C PHE A 87 8.96 12.97 4.36
N LEU A 88 8.02 13.73 3.80
CA LEU A 88 8.30 15.10 3.41
C LEU A 88 8.34 15.99 4.65
N THR A 89 9.33 16.85 4.74
CA THR A 89 9.32 17.94 5.72
C THR A 89 8.31 19.02 5.32
N TRP A 90 8.00 19.93 6.24
CA TRP A 90 7.10 21.03 5.94
C TRP A 90 7.66 21.96 4.85
N GLU A 91 8.98 22.15 4.83
CA GLU A 91 9.69 22.92 3.82
C GLU A 91 9.57 22.27 2.44
N GLU A 92 9.74 20.95 2.35
CA GLU A 92 9.59 20.20 1.10
C GLU A 92 8.14 20.22 0.59
N LEU A 93 7.17 20.12 1.50
CA LEU A 93 5.76 20.22 1.16
C LEU A 93 5.40 21.61 0.61
N ASN A 94 5.93 22.68 1.21
CA ASN A 94 5.73 24.05 0.73
C ASN A 94 6.41 24.27 -0.62
N LYS A 95 7.62 23.73 -0.84
CA LYS A 95 8.29 23.75 -2.15
C LYS A 95 7.41 23.12 -3.23
N LEU A 96 6.84 21.93 -2.97
CA LEU A 96 5.92 21.28 -3.91
C LEU A 96 4.71 22.16 -4.21
N ARG A 97 4.13 22.79 -3.18
CA ARG A 97 2.94 23.65 -3.30
C ARG A 97 3.20 24.87 -4.16
N GLU A 98 4.31 25.55 -3.93
CA GLU A 98 4.63 26.85 -4.54
C GLU A 98 5.37 26.72 -5.87
N TYR A 99 5.81 25.52 -6.23
CA TYR A 99 6.56 25.31 -7.46
C TYR A 99 5.80 25.78 -8.71
N PRO A 100 6.38 26.65 -9.55
CA PRO A 100 5.77 27.12 -10.78
C PRO A 100 5.82 26.02 -11.85
N ILE A 101 4.70 25.32 -12.03
CA ILE A 101 4.59 24.24 -13.00
C ILE A 101 4.59 24.81 -14.43
N PRO A 102 5.49 24.37 -15.32
CA PRO A 102 5.52 24.84 -16.71
C PRO A 102 4.19 24.56 -17.44
N ALA A 103 3.77 25.46 -18.32
CA ALA A 103 2.51 25.32 -19.07
C ALA A 103 2.42 24.00 -19.88
N ARG A 104 3.56 23.49 -20.37
CA ARG A 104 3.66 22.19 -21.06
C ARG A 104 3.38 20.98 -20.16
N LYS A 105 3.46 21.12 -18.82
CA LYS A 105 3.29 20.05 -17.83
C LYS A 105 2.09 20.27 -16.89
N LYS A 106 1.01 20.91 -17.36
CA LYS A 106 -0.21 21.16 -16.56
C LYS A 106 -0.80 19.91 -15.88
N TYR A 107 -0.55 18.70 -16.39
CA TYR A 107 -0.99 17.47 -15.73
C TYR A 107 -0.36 17.26 -14.33
N LEU A 108 0.84 17.80 -14.09
CA LEU A 108 1.50 17.76 -12.78
C LEU A 108 0.74 18.57 -11.72
N GLU A 109 0.02 19.60 -12.14
CA GLU A 109 -0.76 20.46 -11.25
C GLU A 109 -1.88 19.66 -10.57
N ARG A 110 -2.62 18.85 -11.35
CA ARG A 110 -3.66 17.97 -10.82
C ARG A 110 -3.10 16.96 -9.83
N VAL A 111 -1.92 16.42 -10.13
CA VAL A 111 -1.23 15.45 -9.27
C VAL A 111 -0.78 16.11 -7.96
N ARG A 112 -0.19 17.30 -8.04
CA ARG A 112 0.19 18.12 -6.90
C ARG A 112 -1.01 18.39 -6.00
N ASP A 113 -2.10 18.88 -6.57
CA ASP A 113 -3.28 19.28 -5.79
C ASP A 113 -3.90 18.06 -5.07
N VAL A 114 -4.04 16.92 -5.75
CA VAL A 114 -4.55 15.69 -5.13
C VAL A 114 -3.60 15.18 -4.03
N PHE A 115 -2.28 15.27 -4.25
CA PHE A 115 -1.30 14.85 -3.25
C PHE A 115 -1.31 15.75 -2.01
N LEU A 116 -1.32 17.07 -2.20
CA LEU A 116 -1.47 18.04 -1.12
C LEU A 116 -2.76 17.84 -0.35
N PHE A 117 -3.86 17.56 -1.05
CA PHE A 117 -5.13 17.21 -0.40
C PHE A 117 -4.99 15.98 0.50
N CYS A 118 -4.29 14.93 0.06
CA CYS A 118 -4.00 13.77 0.91
C CYS A 118 -3.17 14.16 2.15
N CYS A 119 -2.16 15.02 1.99
CA CYS A 119 -1.32 15.50 3.10
C CYS A 119 -2.13 16.31 4.12
N PHE A 120 -3.06 17.16 3.66
CA PHE A 120 -3.85 18.04 4.51
C PHE A 120 -5.05 17.38 5.19
N THR A 121 -5.58 16.31 4.60
CA THR A 121 -6.74 15.56 5.15
C THR A 121 -6.34 14.27 5.86
N GLY A 122 -5.10 13.79 5.68
CA GLY A 122 -4.64 12.50 6.19
C GLY A 122 -5.26 11.29 5.48
N LEU A 123 -6.05 11.52 4.44
CA LEU A 123 -6.70 10.45 3.68
C LEU A 123 -5.69 9.65 2.87
N ARG A 124 -5.94 8.34 2.76
CA ARG A 124 -5.15 7.50 1.87
C ARG A 124 -5.56 7.79 0.43
N TYR A 125 -4.61 7.63 -0.49
CA TYR A 125 -4.88 7.73 -1.93
C TYR A 125 -6.14 6.96 -2.37
N SER A 126 -6.36 5.74 -1.86
CA SER A 126 -7.52 4.93 -2.23
C SER A 126 -8.85 5.55 -1.81
N ASP A 127 -8.86 6.22 -0.66
CA ASP A 127 -10.05 6.88 -0.14
C ASP A 127 -10.33 8.15 -0.97
N VAL A 128 -9.30 8.96 -1.24
CA VAL A 128 -9.42 10.14 -2.13
C VAL A 128 -9.80 9.75 -3.57
N PHE A 129 -9.30 8.62 -4.08
CA PHE A 129 -9.63 8.12 -5.42
C PHE A 129 -11.12 7.80 -5.59
N ASN A 130 -11.79 7.40 -4.50
CA ASN A 130 -13.21 7.05 -4.48
C ASN A 130 -14.09 8.14 -3.85
N LEU A 131 -13.49 9.24 -3.39
CA LEU A 131 -14.20 10.38 -2.80
C LEU A 131 -15.17 10.98 -3.82
N ARG A 132 -16.45 10.99 -3.48
CA ARG A 132 -17.51 11.58 -4.29
C ARG A 132 -17.86 12.96 -3.80
N ARG A 133 -18.52 13.74 -4.66
CA ARG A 133 -19.04 15.06 -4.29
C ARG A 133 -20.09 14.96 -3.18
N SER A 134 -20.87 13.88 -3.15
CA SER A 134 -21.83 13.58 -2.08
C SER A 134 -21.21 13.49 -0.68
N ASP A 135 -19.93 13.09 -0.62
CA ASP A 135 -19.20 12.81 0.63
C ASP A 135 -18.59 14.09 1.22
N VAL A 136 -18.48 15.14 0.40
CA VAL A 136 -17.97 16.45 0.80
C VAL A 136 -19.13 17.33 1.26
N LYS A 137 -19.16 17.66 2.55
CA LYS A 137 -20.14 18.54 3.16
C LYS A 137 -19.56 19.93 3.41
N THR A 138 -20.41 20.85 3.86
CA THR A 138 -20.02 22.21 4.21
C THR A 138 -19.09 22.20 5.44
N GLY A 139 -17.78 22.19 5.19
CA GLY A 139 -16.76 22.28 6.24
C GLY A 139 -16.11 20.95 6.63
N HIS A 140 -16.62 19.81 6.19
CA HIS A 140 -16.06 18.50 6.52
C HIS A 140 -16.31 17.46 5.42
N ILE A 141 -15.55 16.36 5.48
CA ILE A 141 -15.71 15.17 4.65
C ILE A 141 -16.24 14.03 5.52
N GLU A 142 -17.26 13.33 5.06
CA GLU A 142 -17.76 12.10 5.68
C GLU A 142 -17.53 10.93 4.73
N ILE A 143 -16.63 10.01 5.09
CA ILE A 143 -16.37 8.82 4.28
C ILE A 143 -16.28 7.57 5.13
N THR A 144 -16.62 6.44 4.52
CA THR A 144 -16.25 5.13 5.05
C THR A 144 -14.98 4.67 4.35
N THR A 145 -13.90 4.50 5.12
CA THR A 145 -12.59 4.12 4.56
C THR A 145 -12.62 2.73 3.96
N LEU A 146 -11.99 2.55 2.81
CA LEU A 146 -12.07 1.28 2.09
C LEU A 146 -11.30 0.15 2.76
N LYS A 147 -10.25 0.48 3.52
CA LYS A 147 -9.34 -0.51 4.08
C LYS A 147 -9.83 -1.08 5.40
N THR A 148 -10.40 -0.25 6.26
CA THR A 148 -10.81 -0.63 7.61
C THR A 148 -12.33 -0.60 7.81
N ALA A 149 -13.09 -0.07 6.85
CA ALA A 149 -14.53 0.13 6.94
C ALA A 149 -14.94 1.06 8.10
N ASP A 150 -14.01 1.90 8.57
CA ASP A 150 -14.29 2.90 9.59
C ASP A 150 -14.92 4.13 8.95
N SER A 151 -15.99 4.65 9.58
CA SER A 151 -16.57 5.94 9.25
C SER A 151 -15.70 7.05 9.85
N LEU A 152 -15.19 7.94 9.00
CA LEU A 152 -14.38 9.09 9.38
C LEU A 152 -15.11 10.39 9.05
N LEU A 153 -15.06 11.32 10.00
CA LEU A 153 -15.43 12.72 9.81
C LEU A 153 -14.13 13.55 9.85
N ILE A 154 -13.85 14.26 8.77
CA ILE A 154 -12.60 15.03 8.60
C ILE A 154 -12.93 16.48 8.36
N GLU A 155 -12.54 17.35 9.27
CA GLU A 155 -12.69 18.79 9.11
C GLU A 155 -11.78 19.32 7.99
N LEU A 156 -12.35 20.15 7.13
CA LEU A 156 -11.64 20.75 6.00
C LEU A 156 -10.92 22.02 6.45
N ASN A 157 -9.58 21.99 6.40
CA ASN A 157 -8.77 23.18 6.55
C ASN A 157 -8.81 24.07 5.28
N ASN A 158 -8.31 25.30 5.40
CA ASN A 158 -8.33 26.29 4.32
C ASN A 158 -7.65 25.78 3.04
N TYR A 159 -6.58 25.00 3.16
CA TYR A 159 -5.87 24.43 2.00
C TYR A 159 -6.70 23.37 1.28
N SER A 160 -7.33 22.48 2.03
CA SER A 160 -8.17 21.39 1.49
C SER A 160 -9.44 21.96 0.84
N LYS A 161 -10.03 22.99 1.45
CA LYS A 161 -11.17 23.74 0.88
C LYS A 161 -10.79 24.39 -0.45
N ALA A 162 -9.67 25.13 -0.49
CA ALA A 162 -9.22 25.79 -1.71
C ALA A 162 -9.01 24.81 -2.87
N ILE A 163 -8.51 23.59 -2.59
CA ILE A 163 -8.36 22.54 -3.61
C ILE A 163 -9.73 22.04 -4.09
N LEU A 164 -10.66 21.77 -3.18
CA LEU A 164 -12.02 21.35 -3.54
C LEU A 164 -12.75 22.43 -4.36
N ASP A 165 -12.65 23.69 -3.93
CA ASP A 165 -13.26 24.84 -4.59
C ASP A 165 -12.73 25.04 -6.01
N LYS A 166 -11.43 24.81 -6.24
CA LYS A 166 -10.81 24.87 -7.57
C LYS A 166 -11.43 23.87 -8.57
N TYR A 167 -11.88 22.72 -8.07
CA TYR A 167 -12.43 21.64 -8.92
C TYR A 167 -13.96 21.52 -8.83
N LYS A 168 -14.64 22.37 -8.05
CA LYS A 168 -16.08 22.27 -7.77
C LYS A 168 -16.95 22.34 -9.02
N ASP A 169 -16.56 23.08 -10.05
CA ASP A 169 -17.37 23.27 -11.26
C ASP A 169 -16.99 22.30 -12.39
N ILE A 170 -16.00 21.42 -12.16
CA ILE A 170 -15.50 20.49 -13.18
C ILE A 170 -16.12 19.11 -12.98
N PRO A 171 -16.94 18.61 -13.92
CA PRO A 171 -17.49 17.27 -13.82
C PRO A 171 -16.40 16.23 -14.06
N PHE A 172 -16.37 15.21 -13.20
CA PHE A 172 -15.50 14.04 -13.36
C PHE A 172 -16.33 12.78 -13.47
N GLU A 173 -15.79 11.76 -14.14
CA GLU A 173 -16.43 10.46 -14.24
C GLU A 173 -16.78 9.91 -12.85
N ARG A 174 -17.98 9.32 -12.72
CA ARG A 174 -18.48 8.70 -11.48
C ARG A 174 -18.64 9.68 -10.31
N ASP A 175 -18.90 10.96 -10.60
CA ASP A 175 -19.19 11.99 -9.60
C ASP A 175 -18.06 12.19 -8.56
N LYS A 176 -16.81 12.04 -9.01
CA LYS A 176 -15.64 12.23 -8.16
C LYS A 176 -15.50 13.70 -7.73
N ALA A 177 -15.01 13.91 -6.51
CA ALA A 177 -14.72 15.24 -5.98
C ALA A 177 -13.43 15.86 -6.56
N LEU A 178 -12.46 15.02 -6.95
CA LEU A 178 -11.13 15.45 -7.39
C LEU A 178 -10.65 14.71 -8.65
N PRO A 179 -9.73 15.29 -9.44
CA PRO A 179 -9.18 14.69 -10.67
C PRO A 179 -8.14 13.59 -10.38
N VAL A 180 -8.54 12.53 -9.66
CA VAL A 180 -7.61 11.48 -9.24
C VAL A 180 -7.36 10.47 -10.36
N ILE A 181 -6.11 10.40 -10.82
CA ILE A 181 -5.64 9.42 -11.81
C ILE A 181 -5.21 8.10 -11.15
N ARG A 182 -4.95 7.06 -11.96
CA ARG A 182 -4.47 5.76 -11.46
C ARG A 182 -3.18 5.88 -10.64
N ASN A 183 -3.09 5.10 -9.56
CA ASN A 183 -2.02 5.15 -8.57
C ASN A 183 -0.62 5.08 -9.19
N GLN A 184 -0.41 4.14 -10.14
CA GLN A 184 0.88 3.98 -10.79
C GLN A 184 1.34 5.25 -11.52
N ARG A 185 0.44 5.91 -12.27
CA ARG A 185 0.77 7.17 -12.95
C ARG A 185 0.94 8.32 -11.97
N MET A 186 0.13 8.38 -10.93
CA MET A 186 0.27 9.38 -9.87
C MET A 186 1.66 9.31 -9.22
N ASN A 187 2.15 8.11 -8.90
CA ASN A 187 3.47 7.93 -8.33
C ASN A 187 4.59 8.33 -9.30
N THR A 188 4.46 8.03 -10.59
CA THR A 188 5.43 8.49 -11.61
C THR A 188 5.48 10.01 -11.67
N TYR A 189 4.33 10.67 -11.72
CA TYR A 189 4.25 12.13 -11.82
C TYR A 189 4.65 12.84 -10.53
N LEU A 190 4.42 12.23 -9.36
CA LEU A 190 4.93 12.78 -8.09
C LEU A 190 6.45 12.72 -8.02
N LYS A 191 7.07 11.66 -8.54
CA LYS A 191 8.53 11.59 -8.64
C LYS A 191 9.08 12.65 -9.58
N GLU A 192 8.49 12.78 -10.76
CA GLU A 192 8.86 13.84 -11.71
C GLU A 192 8.72 15.24 -11.10
N LEU A 193 7.65 15.49 -10.35
CA LEU A 193 7.45 16.76 -9.65
C LEU A 193 8.48 16.96 -8.53
N GLY A 194 8.80 15.91 -7.77
CA GLY A 194 9.83 15.94 -6.73
C GLY A 194 11.21 16.27 -7.29
N GLU A 195 11.61 15.63 -8.40
CA GLU A 195 12.85 15.90 -9.12
C GLU A 195 12.92 17.36 -9.60
N LEU A 196 11.80 17.89 -10.14
CA LEU A 196 11.71 19.30 -10.55
C LEU A 196 11.84 20.28 -9.38
N CYS A 197 11.41 19.88 -8.18
CA CYS A 197 11.49 20.68 -6.96
C CYS A 197 12.81 20.49 -6.20
N GLY A 198 13.70 19.61 -6.68
CA GLY A 198 14.96 19.27 -6.01
C GLY A 198 14.76 18.56 -4.66
N ILE A 199 13.76 17.68 -4.57
CA ILE A 199 13.46 16.85 -3.39
C ILE A 199 13.96 15.43 -3.69
N ASP A 200 14.78 14.86 -2.79
CA ASP A 200 15.46 13.55 -2.94
C ASP A 200 15.01 12.53 -1.88
#